data_AF-A0A7K5VDN7-F1
#
_entry.id   AF-A0A7K5VDN7-F1
#
_cell.length_a   1.000
_cell.length_b   1.000
_cell.length_c   1.000
_cell.angle_alpha   90.00
_cell.angle_beta   90.00
_cell.angle_gamma   90.00
#
_symmetry.space_group_name_H-M   'P 1'
#
loop_
_entity.id
_entity.type
_entity.pdbx_description
1 polymer ?
#
loop_
_entity_poly.entity_id
_entity_poly.type
_entity_poly.pdbx_seq_one_letter_code
_entity_poly.pdbx_strand_id
1 'polypeptide(L)'
;LREVEEAQRTLLGEHEERIHLLEMERRRLHNDIQELRGNIRVFCRVRPLLPEERERQRGLPHLHFPPQDSHSIVLTRPDEVGRERRAELRYDFSFDRVFPPAASQQDIFQEIQLLVQVRPKIPHP
;
A
#
# COMPACT_ATOMS: atom_id res chain seq x y z
N LEU A 1 -19.22 -46.06 21.08
CA LEU A 1 -19.23 -44.72 21.71
C LEU A 1 -17.80 -44.26 22.02
N ARG A 2 -17.07 -44.90 22.95
CA ARG A 2 -15.66 -44.53 23.25
C ARG A 2 -14.69 -44.59 22.05
N GLU A 3 -14.75 -45.65 21.24
CA GLU A 3 -13.90 -45.78 20.05
C GLU A 3 -14.18 -44.69 19.00
N VAL A 4 -15.45 -44.26 18.89
CA VAL A 4 -15.85 -43.17 17.99
C VAL A 4 -15.34 -41.83 18.51
N GLU A 5 -15.41 -41.60 19.82
CA GLU A 5 -14.87 -40.39 20.47
C GLU A 5 -13.34 -40.31 20.36
N GLU A 6 -12.64 -41.43 20.50
CA GLU A 6 -11.18 -41.51 20.33
C GLU A 6 -10.79 -41.22 18.87
N ALA A 7 -11.46 -41.85 17.90
CA ALA A 7 -11.21 -41.58 16.48
C ALA A 7 -11.47 -40.11 16.11
N GLN A 8 -12.52 -39.50 16.66
CA GLN A 8 -12.79 -38.07 16.46
C GLN A 8 -11.72 -37.17 17.06
N ARG A 9 -11.19 -37.50 18.24
CA ARG A 9 -10.10 -36.74 18.88
C ARG A 9 -8.81 -36.80 18.07
N THR A 10 -8.45 -37.98 17.56
CA THR A 10 -7.27 -38.13 16.70
C THR A 10 -7.42 -37.32 15.41
N LEU A 11 -8.57 -37.42 14.75
CA LEU A 11 -8.84 -36.66 13.53
C LEU A 11 -8.80 -35.13 13.76
N LEU A 12 -9.33 -34.66 14.89
CA LEU A 12 -9.23 -33.24 15.27
C LEU A 12 -7.76 -32.81 15.46
N GLY A 13 -6.95 -33.62 16.14
CA GLY A 13 -5.52 -33.34 16.31
C GLY A 13 -4.76 -33.27 14.98
N GLU A 14 -5.02 -34.19 14.06
CA GLU A 14 -4.44 -34.18 12.72
C GLU A 14 -4.85 -32.93 11.91
N HIS A 15 -6.12 -32.52 12.02
CA HIS A 15 -6.59 -31.29 11.38
C HIS A 15 -5.97 -30.03 11.99
N GLU A 16 -5.83 -29.98 13.32
CA GLU A 16 -5.16 -28.87 14.02
C GLU A 16 -3.69 -28.75 13.61
N GLU A 17 -2.96 -29.86 13.56
CA GLU A 17 -1.57 -29.88 13.11
C GLU A 17 -1.44 -29.45 11.64
N ARG A 18 -2.34 -29.93 10.77
CA ARG A 18 -2.37 -29.51 9.37
C ARG A 18 -2.64 -28.01 9.22
N ILE A 19 -3.59 -27.46 9.98
CA ILE A 19 -3.88 -26.01 9.97
C ILE A 19 -2.65 -25.23 10.45
N HIS A 20 -1.97 -25.71 11.49
CA HIS A 20 -0.77 -25.09 12.02
C HIS A 20 0.36 -25.02 10.97
N LEU A 21 0.65 -26.13 10.31
CA LEU A 21 1.68 -26.21 9.26
C LEU A 21 1.36 -25.29 8.08
N LEU A 22 0.10 -25.27 7.62
CA LEU A 22 -0.34 -24.39 6.53
C LEU A 22 -0.24 -22.90 6.92
N GLU A 23 -0.57 -22.53 8.16
CA GLU A 23 -0.42 -21.16 8.63
C GLU A 23 1.06 -20.75 8.74
N MET A 24 1.96 -21.66 9.15
CA MET A 24 3.40 -21.40 9.14
C MET A 24 3.93 -21.16 7.72
N GLU A 25 3.55 -22.00 6.76
CA GLU A 25 3.94 -21.83 5.36
C GLU A 25 3.39 -20.52 4.78
N ARG A 26 2.12 -20.21 5.05
CA ARG A 26 1.51 -18.93 4.65
C ARG A 26 2.29 -17.73 5.17
N ARG A 27 2.74 -17.75 6.43
CA ARG A 27 3.56 -16.68 7.01
C ARG A 27 4.94 -16.59 6.37
N ARG A 28 5.59 -17.73 6.12
CA ARG A 28 6.90 -17.77 5.45
C ARG A 28 6.82 -17.13 4.07
N LEU A 29 5.87 -17.61 3.24
CA LEU A 29 5.66 -17.09 1.89
C LEU A 29 5.25 -15.60 1.91
N HIS A 30 4.43 -15.20 2.88
CA HIS A 30 4.06 -13.79 3.04
C HIS A 30 5.29 -12.91 3.32
N ASN A 31 6.17 -13.35 4.23
CA ASN A 31 7.40 -12.62 4.55
C ASN A 31 8.35 -12.57 3.35
N ASP A 32 8.55 -13.68 2.64
CA ASP A 32 9.37 -13.73 1.42
C ASP A 32 8.83 -12.72 0.38
N ILE A 33 7.51 -12.64 0.19
CA ILE A 33 6.88 -11.65 -0.70
C ILE A 33 7.12 -10.21 -0.22
N GLN A 34 7.03 -9.93 1.09
CA GLN A 34 7.30 -8.58 1.61
C GLN A 34 8.75 -8.18 1.41
N GLU A 35 9.69 -9.08 1.70
CA GLU A 35 11.13 -8.81 1.55
C GLU A 35 11.49 -8.55 0.09
N LEU A 36 10.94 -9.35 -0.84
CA LEU A 36 11.12 -9.14 -2.28
C LEU A 36 10.53 -7.82 -2.77
N ARG A 37 9.44 -7.34 -2.17
CA ARG A 37 8.87 -6.02 -2.47
C ARG A 37 9.68 -4.87 -1.86
N GLY A 38 10.51 -5.16 -0.86
CA GLY A 38 11.32 -4.19 -0.14
C GLY A 38 10.80 -3.92 1.27
N ASN A 39 11.73 -3.92 2.23
CA ASN A 39 11.44 -3.71 3.65
C ASN A 39 11.00 -2.28 3.99
N ILE A 40 11.39 -1.30 3.17
CA ILE A 40 11.00 0.10 3.29
C ILE A 40 10.20 0.46 2.05
N ARG A 41 8.99 0.98 2.24
CA ARG A 41 8.11 1.44 1.17
C ARG A 41 7.73 2.90 1.38
N VAL A 42 7.80 3.70 0.32
CA VAL A 42 7.43 5.12 0.30
C VAL A 42 6.23 5.30 -0.63
N PHE A 43 5.10 5.68 -0.05
CA PHE A 43 3.87 5.95 -0.77
C PHE A 43 3.63 7.46 -0.86
N CYS A 44 3.19 7.93 -2.03
CA CYS A 44 2.71 9.29 -2.19
C CYS A 44 1.19 9.30 -2.25
N ARG A 45 0.53 10.12 -1.43
CA ARG A 45 -0.92 10.33 -1.50
C ARG A 45 -1.22 11.82 -1.65
N VAL A 46 -1.87 12.17 -2.76
CA VAL A 46 -2.32 13.54 -2.97
C VAL A 46 -3.72 13.69 -2.38
N ARG A 47 -3.90 14.67 -1.50
CA ARG A 47 -5.20 14.95 -0.86
C ARG A 47 -6.17 15.58 -1.87
N PRO A 48 -7.45 15.18 -1.89
CA PRO A 48 -8.47 15.93 -2.61
C PRO A 48 -8.65 17.36 -2.07
N LEU A 49 -8.82 18.31 -3.00
CA LEU A 49 -9.11 19.70 -2.67
C LEU A 49 -10.45 19.81 -1.92
N LEU A 50 -10.43 20.56 -0.81
CA LEU A 50 -11.61 20.96 -0.06
C LEU A 50 -12.46 21.92 -0.91
N PRO A 51 -13.77 22.06 -0.62
CA PRO A 51 -14.65 22.97 -1.36
C PRO A 51 -14.10 24.40 -1.45
N GLU A 52 -13.63 24.96 -0.33
CA GLU A 52 -13.05 26.32 -0.25
C GLU A 52 -11.77 26.47 -1.07
N GLU A 53 -11.00 25.39 -1.25
CA GLU A 53 -9.76 25.40 -2.04
C GLU A 53 -10.07 25.38 -3.54
N ARG A 54 -11.15 24.69 -3.95
CA ARG A 54 -11.60 24.64 -5.35
C ARG A 54 -12.10 26.00 -5.85
N GLU A 55 -12.64 26.82 -4.96
CA GLU A 55 -13.05 28.20 -5.28
C GLU A 55 -11.83 29.12 -5.48
N ARG A 56 -10.77 28.92 -4.68
CA ARG A 56 -9.54 29.72 -4.75
C ARG A 56 -8.55 29.26 -5.82
N GLN A 57 -8.57 27.98 -6.19
CA GLN A 57 -7.62 27.36 -7.13
C GLN A 57 -8.35 26.54 -8.19
N ARG A 58 -7.94 26.68 -9.46
CA ARG A 58 -8.48 25.92 -10.60
C ARG A 58 -7.95 24.48 -10.63
N GLY A 59 -8.17 23.72 -9.56
CA GLY A 59 -7.68 22.35 -9.43
C GLY A 59 -6.18 22.27 -9.10
N LEU A 60 -5.54 21.19 -9.54
CA LEU A 60 -4.13 20.88 -9.30
C LEU A 60 -3.33 20.84 -10.63
N PRO A 61 -3.29 21.93 -11.42
CA PRO A 61 -2.68 21.93 -12.76
C PRO A 61 -1.16 21.72 -12.72
N HIS A 62 -0.54 21.95 -11.57
CA HIS A 62 0.88 21.74 -11.32
C HIS A 62 1.24 20.28 -11.03
N LEU A 63 0.25 19.39 -10.84
CA LEU A 63 0.49 17.96 -10.60
C LEU A 63 0.02 17.16 -11.80
N HIS A 64 0.93 16.36 -12.37
CA HIS A 64 0.62 15.42 -13.44
C HIS A 64 0.83 13.98 -12.96
N PHE A 65 -0.16 13.15 -13.29
CA PHE A 65 -0.15 11.71 -13.03
C PHE A 65 -0.11 11.00 -14.38
N PRO A 66 1.00 10.33 -14.73
CA PRO A 66 1.06 9.60 -15.98
C PRO A 66 0.02 8.46 -16.01
N PRO A 67 -0.86 8.37 -17.03
CA PRO A 67 -1.99 7.43 -17.02
C PRO A 67 -1.60 5.95 -16.91
N GLN A 68 -0.39 5.60 -17.35
CA GLN A 68 0.12 4.22 -17.36
C GLN A 68 1.19 3.97 -16.30
N ASP A 69 1.53 4.98 -15.48
CA ASP A 69 2.53 4.84 -14.44
C ASP A 69 1.98 5.36 -13.11
N SER A 70 1.67 4.41 -12.23
CA SER A 70 1.20 4.67 -10.88
C SER A 70 2.31 4.86 -9.85
N HIS A 71 3.57 4.87 -10.29
CA HIS A 71 4.73 5.00 -9.42
C HIS A 71 5.34 6.39 -9.50
N SER A 72 4.93 7.21 -10.47
CA SER A 72 5.47 8.55 -10.64
C SER A 72 4.44 9.66 -10.52
N ILE A 73 4.93 10.83 -10.14
CA ILE A 73 4.20 12.10 -10.12
C ILE A 73 5.13 13.20 -10.59
N VAL A 74 4.61 14.09 -11.41
CA VAL A 74 5.37 15.22 -11.96
C VAL A 74 4.80 16.52 -11.41
N LEU A 75 5.65 17.34 -10.80
CA LEU A 75 5.31 18.67 -10.33
C LEU A 75 5.86 19.72 -11.30
N THR A 76 5.02 20.63 -11.77
CA THR A 76 5.41 21.77 -12.59
C THR A 76 5.23 23.08 -11.83
N ARG A 77 6.24 23.95 -11.86
CA ARG A 77 6.17 25.29 -11.25
C ARG A 77 6.51 26.36 -12.29
N PRO A 78 5.70 27.42 -12.42
CA PRO A 78 6.11 28.59 -13.19
C PRO A 78 7.29 29.27 -12.49
N ASP A 79 8.36 29.54 -13.23
CA ASP A 79 9.51 30.29 -12.71
C ASP A 79 9.12 31.76 -12.51
N GLU A 80 9.33 32.29 -11.30
CA GLU A 80 8.99 33.67 -10.93
C GLU A 80 10.18 34.63 -11.09
N VAL A 81 11.35 34.15 -11.55
CA VAL A 81 12.57 34.95 -11.63
C VAL A 81 12.85 35.45 -13.06
N GLY A 82 12.44 36.70 -13.32
CA GLY A 82 13.08 37.53 -14.34
C GLY A 82 12.44 37.52 -15.73
N ARG A 83 12.49 38.68 -16.37
CA ARG A 83 11.91 39.01 -17.68
C ARG A 83 12.60 38.24 -18.82
N GLU A 84 12.36 36.94 -18.97
CA GLU A 84 12.63 36.22 -20.21
C GLU A 84 11.93 34.87 -20.18
N ARG A 85 11.10 34.60 -21.19
CA ARG A 85 10.22 33.43 -21.29
C ARG A 85 11.07 32.16 -21.42
N ARG A 86 11.37 31.47 -20.32
CA ARG A 86 12.05 30.15 -20.30
C ARG A 86 11.25 29.14 -19.47
N ALA A 87 11.49 27.87 -19.78
CA ALA A 87 10.63 26.71 -19.53
C ALA A 87 10.11 26.54 -18.09
N GLU A 88 8.90 26.00 -17.94
CA GLU A 88 8.36 25.56 -16.65
C GLU A 88 9.35 24.63 -15.94
N LEU A 89 9.59 24.87 -14.65
CA LEU A 89 10.40 23.99 -13.81
C LEU A 89 9.63 22.69 -13.59
N ARG A 90 10.22 21.57 -14.01
CA ARG A 90 9.63 20.23 -13.92
C ARG A 90 10.41 19.39 -12.91
N TYR A 91 9.69 18.79 -11.98
CA TYR A 91 10.23 17.87 -10.97
C TYR A 91 9.54 16.52 -11.09
N ASP A 92 10.31 15.50 -11.46
CA ASP A 92 9.84 14.12 -11.56
C ASP A 92 10.17 13.37 -10.27
N PHE A 93 9.16 12.75 -9.65
CA PHE A 93 9.32 11.93 -8.44
C PHE A 93 8.80 10.52 -8.66
N SER A 94 9.48 9.53 -8.05
CA SER A 94 9.11 8.11 -8.11
C SER A 94 8.95 7.52 -6.71
N PHE A 95 7.96 6.64 -6.56
CA PHE A 95 7.49 6.05 -5.31
C PHE A 95 7.06 4.60 -5.51
N ASP A 96 6.88 3.85 -4.42
CA ASP A 96 6.29 2.50 -4.47
C ASP A 96 4.88 2.51 -5.05
N ARG A 97 4.12 3.57 -4.78
CA ARG A 97 2.80 3.84 -5.37
C ARG A 97 2.42 5.31 -5.13
N VAL A 98 1.83 5.93 -6.14
CA VAL A 98 1.23 7.26 -6.09
C VAL A 98 -0.29 7.12 -6.14
N PHE A 99 -0.96 7.70 -5.16
CA PHE A 99 -2.41 7.77 -5.07
C PHE A 99 -2.90 9.15 -5.48
N PRO A 100 -3.66 9.28 -6.59
CA PRO A 100 -4.20 10.56 -7.01
C PRO A 100 -5.29 11.04 -6.04
N PRO A 101 -5.73 12.31 -6.15
CA PRO A 101 -6.80 12.87 -5.30
C PRO A 101 -8.11 12.07 -5.26
N ALA A 102 -8.39 11.31 -6.33
CA ALA A 102 -9.59 10.48 -6.45
C ALA A 102 -9.47 9.11 -5.75
N ALA A 103 -8.28 8.71 -5.30
CA ALA A 103 -8.08 7.43 -4.65
C ALA A 103 -8.82 7.36 -3.31
N SER A 104 -9.56 6.27 -3.10
CA SER A 104 -10.32 6.05 -1.88
C SER A 104 -9.43 5.53 -0.75
N GLN A 105 -9.95 5.60 0.48
CA GLN A 105 -9.31 4.95 1.63
C GLN A 105 -9.21 3.44 1.46
N GLN A 106 -10.18 2.83 0.76
CA GLN A 106 -10.17 1.40 0.48
C GLN A 106 -9.04 1.02 -0.47
N ASP A 107 -8.82 1.80 -1.53
CA ASP A 107 -7.72 1.56 -2.48
C ASP A 107 -6.35 1.65 -1.79
N ILE A 108 -6.19 2.65 -0.91
CA ILE A 108 -4.98 2.84 -0.12
C ILE A 108 -4.78 1.67 0.85
N PHE A 109 -5.85 1.26 1.55
CA PHE A 109 -5.78 0.14 2.48
C PHE A 109 -5.45 -1.16 1.75
N GLN A 110 -5.99 -1.39 0.57
CA GLN A 110 -5.71 -2.61 -0.20
C GLN A 110 -4.23 -2.77 -0.55
N GLU A 111 -3.53 -1.66 -0.79
CA GLU A 111 -2.08 -1.66 -1.05
C GLU A 111 -1.25 -1.90 0.22
N ILE A 112 -1.72 -1.38 1.36
CA ILE A 112 -0.97 -1.35 2.63
C ILE A 112 -1.28 -2.55 3.54
N GLN A 113 -2.44 -3.20 3.38
CA GLN A 113 -2.93 -4.26 4.29
C GLN A 113 -1.92 -5.40 4.50
N LEU A 114 -1.11 -5.72 3.49
CA LEU A 114 -0.14 -6.80 3.55
C LEU A 114 1.02 -6.49 4.52
N LEU A 115 1.33 -5.21 4.74
CA LEU A 115 2.33 -4.78 5.73
C LEU A 115 1.83 -4.97 7.18
N VAL A 116 0.51 -4.86 7.41
CA VAL A 116 -0.09 -4.96 8.76
C VAL A 116 0.02 -6.38 9.33
N GLN A 117 0.11 -7.39 8.46
CA GLN A 117 0.11 -8.80 8.82
C GLN A 117 1.48 -9.33 9.30
N VAL A 118 2.53 -8.51 9.19
CA VAL A 118 3.91 -8.86 9.60
C VAL A 118 4.13 -8.70 11.11
N ARG A 119 3.12 -8.23 11.88
CA ARG A 119 3.27 -8.19 13.34
C ARG A 119 3.54 -9.60 13.86
N PRO A 120 4.70 -9.86 14.52
CA PRO A 120 4.91 -11.10 15.21
C PRO A 120 3.75 -11.25 16.19
N LYS A 121 3.01 -12.35 16.13
CA LYS A 121 2.24 -12.77 17.29
C LYS A 121 3.28 -13.03 18.37
N ILE A 122 3.52 -12.05 19.24
CA ILE A 122 4.27 -12.24 20.47
C ILE A 122 3.55 -13.39 21.17
N PRO A 123 4.18 -14.57 21.36
CA PRO A 123 3.55 -15.62 22.14
C PRO A 123 3.27 -15.02 23.53
N HIS A 124 2.01 -15.01 23.94
CA HIS A 124 1.68 -14.67 25.31
C HIS A 124 2.32 -15.73 26.23
N PRO A 125 2.91 -15.31 27.37
CA PRO A 125 3.57 -16.21 28.31
C PRO A 125 2.61 -17.24 28.91
#